data_AF-A0A8W8LPR8-F1
#
_entry.id   AF-A0A8W8LPR8-F1
#
_cell.length_a   1.000
_cell.length_b   1.000
_cell.length_c   1.000
_cell.angle_alpha   90.00
_cell.angle_beta   90.00
_cell.angle_gamma   90.00
#
_symmetry.space_group_name_H-M   'P 1'
#
loop_
_entity.id
_entity.type
_entity.pdbx_description
1 polymer ?
#
loop_
_entity_poly.entity_id
_entity_poly.type
_entity_poly.pdbx_seq_one_letter_code
_entity_poly.pdbx_strand_id
1 'polypeptide(L)'
;LNCCRGPSTMLPLLKEIKKVCKGPIAALPVPFRTTSEEPTMEVLTDPDTGMPAFPVDLPRFFCSRTQIAEFAAQAKEIGVQYIGLCCGNASHYTRLLAEEYGRKPPASKYAPDMSKHYRFGNKEFVKKHHTPGQQD
;
A
#
# COMPACT_ATOMS: atom_id res chain seq x y z
N LEU A 1 -0.81 16.03 -4.69
CA LEU A 1 0.54 15.47 -4.91
C LEU A 1 0.41 14.10 -5.55
N ASN A 2 1.23 13.78 -6.54
CA ASN A 2 1.29 12.45 -7.15
C ASN A 2 2.73 12.04 -7.49
N CYS A 3 2.94 10.73 -7.68
CA CYS A 3 4.19 10.11 -8.11
C CYS A 3 5.37 10.36 -7.15
N CYS A 4 6.58 10.06 -7.63
CA CYS A 4 7.92 10.28 -7.08
C CYS A 4 8.10 9.80 -5.63
N ARG A 5 7.43 10.44 -4.69
CA ARG A 5 7.46 10.17 -3.25
C ARG A 5 6.61 8.96 -2.88
N GLY A 6 7.16 8.12 -2.02
CA GLY A 6 6.43 7.06 -1.35
C GLY A 6 5.48 7.61 -0.29
N PRO A 7 4.69 6.72 0.36
CA PRO A 7 3.71 7.15 1.35
C PRO A 7 4.32 7.90 2.53
N SER A 8 5.44 7.38 3.08
CA SER A 8 6.17 7.94 4.23
C SER A 8 6.67 9.36 3.97
N THR A 9 7.19 9.64 2.76
CA THR A 9 7.81 10.93 2.44
C THR A 9 6.83 11.92 1.83
N MET A 10 5.63 11.47 1.43
CA MET A 10 4.53 12.34 0.99
C MET A 10 3.66 12.82 2.16
N LEU A 11 3.42 12.00 3.18
CA LEU A 11 2.53 12.32 4.29
C LEU A 11 2.86 13.65 5.02
N PRO A 12 4.13 13.95 5.36
CA PRO A 12 4.48 15.23 5.98
C PRO A 12 4.09 16.43 5.10
N LEU A 13 4.27 16.33 3.78
CA LEU A 13 3.90 17.39 2.84
C LEU A 13 2.38 17.58 2.79
N LEU A 14 1.61 16.49 2.83
CA LEU A 14 0.15 16.57 2.86
C LEU A 14 -0.36 17.29 4.12
N LYS A 15 0.29 17.07 5.28
CA LYS A 15 -0.04 17.78 6.53
C LYS A 15 0.20 19.28 6.39
N GLU A 16 1.34 19.69 5.84
CA GLU A 16 1.63 21.11 5.62
C GLU A 16 0.69 21.75 4.58
N ILE A 17 0.42 21.05 3.47
CA ILE A 17 -0.51 21.52 2.45
C ILE A 17 -1.91 21.69 3.04
N LYS A 18 -2.38 20.76 3.88
CA LYS A 18 -3.73 20.83 4.46
C LYS A 18 -3.92 22.06 5.34
N LYS A 19 -2.88 22.55 6.03
CA LYS A 19 -2.95 23.75 6.87
C LYS A 19 -3.28 25.02 6.06
N VAL A 20 -2.84 25.08 4.80
CA VAL A 20 -2.95 26.29 3.97
C VAL A 20 -3.95 26.15 2.83
N CYS A 21 -4.21 24.93 2.36
CA CYS A 21 -5.13 24.66 1.26
C CYS A 21 -6.57 24.54 1.77
N LYS A 22 -7.42 25.49 1.36
CA LYS A 22 -8.86 25.52 1.71
C LYS A 22 -9.71 24.57 0.87
N GLY A 23 -9.21 24.16 -0.29
CA GLY A 23 -9.92 23.28 -1.22
C GLY A 23 -9.65 21.78 -0.98
N PRO A 24 -10.26 20.90 -1.79
CA PRO A 24 -9.94 19.48 -1.78
C PRO A 24 -8.49 19.21 -2.16
N ILE A 25 -7.85 18.31 -1.44
CA ILE A 25 -6.50 17.85 -1.75
C ILE A 25 -6.51 16.41 -2.25
N ALA A 26 -5.59 16.13 -3.18
CA ALA A 26 -5.37 14.82 -3.76
C ALA A 26 -4.01 14.25 -3.36
N ALA A 27 -3.96 12.94 -3.06
CA ALA A 27 -2.74 12.22 -2.73
C ALA A 27 -2.65 10.90 -3.51
N LEU A 28 -1.62 10.78 -4.35
CA LEU A 28 -1.34 9.59 -5.16
C LEU A 28 0.16 9.24 -5.13
N PRO A 29 0.71 8.80 -3.98
CA PRO A 29 2.13 8.41 -3.92
C PRO A 29 2.41 7.19 -4.80
N VAL A 30 3.69 6.94 -5.08
CA VAL A 30 4.12 5.62 -5.56
C VAL A 30 4.08 4.64 -4.38
N PRO A 31 3.74 3.35 -4.57
CA PRO A 31 3.72 2.36 -3.48
C PRO A 31 5.12 1.78 -3.25
N PHE A 32 6.15 2.63 -3.24
CA PHE A 32 7.53 2.27 -2.94
C PHE A 32 7.95 2.89 -1.60
N ARG A 33 8.79 2.18 -0.85
CA ARG A 33 9.37 2.62 0.42
C ARG A 33 10.50 3.59 0.12
N THR A 34 10.21 4.88 0.29
CA THR A 34 11.18 5.98 0.24
C THR A 34 11.55 6.43 1.66
N THR A 35 12.71 7.03 1.84
CA THR A 35 13.20 7.52 3.14
C THR A 35 13.43 9.03 3.12
N SER A 36 13.84 9.64 4.23
CA SER A 36 14.25 11.05 4.25
C SER A 36 15.46 11.31 3.36
N GLU A 37 16.39 10.35 3.30
CA GLU A 37 17.64 10.41 2.53
C GLU A 37 17.37 10.18 1.04
N GLU A 38 16.49 9.23 0.72
CA GLU A 38 16.06 8.90 -0.64
C GLU A 38 14.55 9.16 -0.78
N PRO A 39 14.12 10.43 -0.91
CA PRO A 39 12.71 10.80 -0.76
C PRO A 39 11.83 10.42 -1.94
N THR A 40 12.41 10.07 -3.08
CA THR A 40 11.67 9.74 -4.30
C THR A 40 12.18 8.44 -4.93
N MET A 41 11.34 7.77 -5.73
CA MET A 41 11.70 6.49 -6.36
C MET A 41 12.90 6.60 -7.31
N GLU A 42 13.11 7.78 -7.90
CA GLU A 42 14.17 8.05 -8.88
C GLU A 42 15.56 8.05 -8.26
N VAL A 43 15.66 8.25 -6.94
CA VAL A 43 16.92 8.31 -6.20
C VAL A 43 17.13 7.11 -5.28
N LEU A 44 16.28 6.09 -5.37
CA LEU A 44 16.44 4.87 -4.58
C LEU A 44 17.70 4.11 -5.04
N THR A 45 18.51 3.70 -4.08
CA THR A 45 19.69 2.86 -4.31
C THR A 45 19.39 1.42 -3.88
N ASP A 46 19.59 0.46 -4.78
CA ASP A 46 19.48 -0.95 -4.45
C ASP A 46 20.52 -1.32 -3.37
N PRO A 47 20.10 -1.77 -2.18
CA PRO A 47 21.02 -2.08 -1.10
C PRO A 47 21.91 -3.29 -1.38
N ASP A 48 21.52 -4.18 -2.29
CA ASP A 48 22.28 -5.39 -2.61
C ASP A 48 23.40 -5.10 -3.62
N THR A 49 23.20 -4.13 -4.53
CA THR A 49 24.14 -3.80 -5.61
C THR A 49 24.83 -2.43 -5.45
N GLY A 50 24.27 -1.53 -4.63
CA GLY A 50 24.70 -0.14 -4.53
C GLY A 50 24.38 0.72 -5.76
N MET A 51 23.61 0.20 -6.71
CA MET A 51 23.29 0.88 -7.97
C MET A 51 21.92 1.58 -7.89
N PRO A 52 21.66 2.61 -8.72
CA PRO A 52 20.34 3.21 -8.82
C PRO A 52 19.28 2.16 -9.20
N ALA A 53 18.20 2.06 -8.41
CA ALA A 53 17.13 1.10 -8.64
C ALA A 53 16.17 1.54 -9.77
N PHE A 54 16.00 2.84 -9.98
CA PHE A 54 15.15 3.36 -11.04
C PHE A 54 15.82 3.23 -12.41
N PRO A 55 15.10 2.83 -13.48
CA PRO A 55 13.65 2.56 -13.52
C PRO A 55 13.25 1.09 -13.36
N VAL A 56 14.18 0.14 -13.36
CA VAL A 56 13.88 -1.28 -13.60
C VAL A 56 13.91 -2.16 -12.35
N ASP A 57 14.69 -1.82 -11.33
CA ASP A 57 14.93 -2.63 -10.11
C ASP A 57 14.13 -2.15 -8.89
N LEU A 58 13.03 -1.44 -9.13
CA LEU A 58 12.10 -0.94 -8.11
C LEU A 58 11.29 -2.00 -7.33
N PRO A 59 11.03 -3.24 -7.82
CA PRO A 59 10.18 -4.19 -7.09
C PRO A 59 10.62 -4.50 -5.65
N ARG A 60 11.93 -4.40 -5.36
CA ARG A 60 12.46 -4.57 -4.00
C ARG A 60 11.85 -3.59 -3.00
N PHE A 61 11.46 -2.41 -3.45
CA PHE A 61 11.00 -1.31 -2.62
C PHE A 61 9.50 -1.30 -2.40
N PHE A 62 8.72 -2.27 -2.91
CA PHE A 62 7.27 -2.24 -2.73
C PHE A 62 6.85 -2.14 -1.25
N CYS A 63 5.91 -1.24 -0.98
CA CYS A 63 5.19 -1.21 0.30
C CYS A 63 4.39 -2.51 0.47
N SER A 64 4.25 -2.98 1.70
CA SER A 64 3.30 -4.04 2.00
C SER A 64 1.86 -3.52 1.91
N ARG A 65 0.88 -4.45 1.85
CA ARG A 65 -0.55 -4.11 1.97
C ARG A 65 -0.81 -3.30 3.24
N THR A 66 -0.26 -3.73 4.37
CA THR A 66 -0.40 -3.06 5.67
C THR A 66 0.08 -1.61 5.60
N GLN A 67 1.25 -1.36 5.00
CA GLN A 67 1.78 0.00 4.85
C GLN A 67 0.90 0.90 3.97
N ILE A 68 0.30 0.34 2.92
CA ILE A 68 -0.65 1.08 2.07
C ILE A 68 -1.97 1.35 2.82
N ALA A 69 -2.45 0.41 3.65
CA ALA A 69 -3.61 0.64 4.50
C ALA A 69 -3.36 1.72 5.55
N GLU A 70 -2.21 1.69 6.22
CA GLU A 70 -1.77 2.71 7.17
C GLU A 70 -1.67 4.09 6.51
N PHE A 71 -1.13 4.17 5.29
CA PHE A 71 -1.14 5.41 4.51
C PHE A 71 -2.57 5.90 4.25
N ALA A 72 -3.47 5.01 3.84
CA ALA A 72 -4.87 5.36 3.56
C ALA A 72 -5.55 5.94 4.81
N ALA A 73 -5.39 5.29 5.97
CA ALA A 73 -5.93 5.73 7.24
C ALA A 73 -5.39 7.12 7.62
N GLN A 74 -4.08 7.33 7.54
CA GLN A 74 -3.46 8.64 7.83
C GLN A 74 -3.90 9.72 6.84
N ALA A 75 -3.98 9.41 5.55
CA ALA A 75 -4.46 10.35 4.53
C ALA A 75 -5.92 10.75 4.78
N LYS A 76 -6.75 9.81 5.21
CA LYS A 76 -8.15 10.06 5.59
C LYS A 76 -8.24 10.97 6.81
N GLU A 77 -7.40 10.73 7.81
CA GLU A 77 -7.31 11.57 9.03
C GLU A 77 -6.84 13.00 8.71
N ILE A 78 -5.93 13.17 7.76
CA ILE A 78 -5.53 14.50 7.22
C ILE A 78 -6.69 15.19 6.47
N GLY A 79 -7.70 14.43 6.02
CA GLY A 79 -8.80 14.95 5.21
C GLY A 79 -8.47 15.05 3.73
N VAL A 80 -7.70 14.10 3.20
CA VAL A 80 -7.52 13.91 1.75
C VAL A 80 -8.83 13.42 1.13
N GLN A 81 -9.28 14.07 0.06
CA GLN A 81 -10.59 13.79 -0.56
C GLN A 81 -10.46 12.98 -1.85
N TYR A 82 -9.33 13.09 -2.54
CA TYR A 82 -9.02 12.29 -3.72
C TYR A 82 -7.78 11.46 -3.41
N ILE A 83 -7.96 10.16 -3.20
CA ILE A 83 -6.85 9.24 -2.91
C ILE A 83 -6.65 8.25 -4.05
N GLY A 84 -5.38 7.92 -4.32
CA GLY A 84 -5.00 6.87 -5.24
C GLY A 84 -3.54 6.47 -5.03
N LEU A 85 -2.98 5.79 -6.03
CA LEU A 85 -1.56 5.46 -6.12
C LEU A 85 -1.11 5.68 -7.55
N CYS A 86 0.15 6.05 -7.73
CA CYS A 86 0.73 6.38 -9.04
C CYS A 86 1.52 5.19 -9.63
N CYS A 87 2.71 5.43 -10.18
CA CYS A 87 3.58 4.39 -10.74
C CYS A 87 3.80 3.24 -9.75
N GLY A 88 3.71 2.00 -10.23
CA GLY A 88 3.79 0.79 -9.38
C GLY A 88 2.47 0.37 -8.72
N ASN A 89 1.38 1.14 -8.88
CA ASN A 89 0.08 0.72 -8.39
C ASN A 89 -0.37 -0.61 -9.02
N ALA A 90 -1.10 -1.39 -8.24
CA ALA A 90 -1.68 -2.66 -8.64
C ALA A 90 -3.12 -2.76 -8.14
N SER A 91 -3.93 -3.59 -8.79
CA SER A 91 -5.36 -3.76 -8.50
C SER A 91 -5.65 -4.03 -7.02
N HIS A 92 -4.76 -4.78 -6.37
CA HIS A 92 -4.91 -5.16 -4.98
C HIS A 92 -4.65 -4.01 -4.00
N TYR A 93 -3.79 -3.05 -4.32
CA TYR A 93 -3.60 -1.83 -3.53
C TYR A 93 -4.75 -0.85 -3.73
N THR A 94 -5.19 -0.67 -4.97
CA THR A 94 -6.34 0.22 -5.27
C THR A 94 -7.60 -0.24 -4.55
N ARG A 95 -7.86 -1.55 -4.54
CA ARG A 95 -8.96 -2.14 -3.77
C ARG A 95 -8.82 -1.85 -2.28
N LEU A 96 -7.64 -2.09 -1.72
CA LEU A 96 -7.36 -1.86 -0.30
C LEU A 96 -7.59 -0.39 0.08
N LEU A 97 -7.09 0.56 -0.71
CA LEU A 97 -7.34 1.99 -0.50
C LEU A 97 -8.84 2.31 -0.48
N ALA A 98 -9.61 1.74 -1.40
CA ALA A 98 -11.05 1.95 -1.45
C ALA A 98 -11.74 1.39 -0.19
N GLU A 99 -11.33 0.21 0.27
CA GLU A 99 -11.82 -0.44 1.49
C GLU A 99 -11.53 0.40 2.74
N GLU A 100 -10.32 0.93 2.89
CA GLU A 100 -9.94 1.83 4.00
C GLU A 100 -10.72 3.17 3.98
N TYR A 101 -11.06 3.64 2.79
CA TYR A 101 -11.95 4.80 2.60
C TYR A 101 -13.44 4.45 2.79
N GLY A 102 -13.76 3.25 3.27
CA GLY A 102 -15.11 2.82 3.61
C GLY A 102 -15.94 2.38 2.41
N ARG A 103 -15.33 2.18 1.24
CA ARG A 103 -16.02 1.67 0.05
C ARG A 103 -15.91 0.15 0.00
N LYS A 104 -16.86 -0.50 -0.67
CA LYS A 104 -16.80 -1.94 -0.94
C LYS A 104 -16.93 -2.20 -2.45
N PRO A 105 -15.85 -1.97 -3.23
CA PRO A 105 -15.90 -2.19 -4.68
C PRO A 105 -16.21 -3.66 -5.02
N PRO A 106 -16.71 -3.98 -6.23
CA PRO A 106 -16.95 -5.36 -6.64
C PRO A 106 -15.72 -6.28 -6.50
N ALA A 107 -14.51 -5.72 -6.62
CA ALA A 107 -13.25 -6.43 -6.42
C ALA A 107 -12.98 -6.84 -4.96
N SER A 108 -13.72 -6.31 -3.97
CA SER A 108 -13.62 -6.70 -2.55
C SER A 108 -13.89 -8.18 -2.30
N LYS A 109 -14.63 -8.84 -3.19
CA LYS A 109 -14.80 -10.30 -3.13
C LYS A 109 -13.49 -11.10 -3.28
N TYR A 110 -12.43 -10.46 -3.80
CA TYR A 110 -11.09 -11.02 -3.95
C TYR A 110 -10.10 -10.51 -2.88
N ALA A 111 -10.60 -9.91 -1.80
CA ALA A 111 -9.77 -9.59 -0.65
C ALA A 111 -9.21 -10.89 -0.02
N PRO A 112 -7.96 -10.87 0.49
CA PRO A 112 -7.43 -12.02 1.21
C PRO A 112 -8.30 -12.37 2.42
N ASP A 113 -8.62 -13.64 2.58
CA ASP A 113 -9.43 -14.17 3.67
C ASP A 113 -8.64 -15.28 4.36
N MET A 114 -7.92 -14.91 5.44
CA MET A 114 -7.08 -15.84 6.17
C MET A 114 -7.87 -16.95 6.85
N SER A 115 -9.17 -16.78 7.09
CA SER A 115 -10.03 -17.85 7.63
C SER A 115 -10.16 -19.05 6.67
N LYS A 116 -9.88 -18.81 5.38
CA LYS A 116 -9.85 -19.81 4.30
C LYS A 116 -8.43 -20.22 3.91
N HIS A 117 -7.42 -19.84 4.69
CA HIS A 117 -6.07 -20.31 4.44
C HIS A 117 -5.97 -21.81 4.74
N TYR A 118 -5.30 -22.58 3.88
CA TYR A 118 -5.24 -24.05 4.02
C TYR A 118 -4.59 -24.50 5.35
N ARG A 119 -3.51 -23.80 5.79
CA ARG A 119 -2.83 -24.03 7.07
C ARG A 119 -3.34 -23.18 8.24
N PHE A 120 -3.45 -21.86 8.04
CA PHE A 120 -3.79 -20.88 9.08
C PHE A 120 -5.27 -20.47 9.11
N GLY A 121 -6.13 -21.22 8.42
CA GLY A 121 -7.57 -20.99 8.40
C GLY A 121 -8.26 -21.33 9.71
N ASN A 122 -9.56 -21.07 9.76
CA ASN A 122 -10.35 -21.52 10.90
C ASN A 122 -10.42 -23.06 10.92
N LYS A 123 -10.61 -23.64 12.12
CA LYS A 123 -10.55 -25.10 12.31
C LYS A 123 -11.52 -25.87 11.42
N GLU A 124 -12.72 -25.32 11.19
CA GLU A 124 -13.75 -25.95 10.35
C GLU A 124 -13.32 -26.02 8.88
N PHE A 125 -12.80 -24.92 8.35
CA PHE A 125 -12.30 -24.84 6.98
C PHE A 125 -11.12 -25.80 6.78
N VAL A 126 -10.13 -25.77 7.68
CA VAL A 126 -8.96 -26.64 7.60
C VAL A 126 -9.39 -28.10 7.67
N LYS A 127 -10.21 -28.49 8.64
CA LYS A 127 -10.69 -29.88 8.78
C LYS A 127 -11.46 -30.36 7.55
N LYS A 128 -12.24 -29.49 6.91
CA LYS A 128 -13.03 -29.83 5.72
C LYS A 128 -12.16 -30.04 4.48
N HIS A 129 -11.06 -29.31 4.37
CA HIS A 129 -10.26 -29.22 3.14
C HIS A 129 -8.88 -29.89 3.24
N HIS A 130 -8.50 -30.43 4.42
CA HIS A 130 -7.28 -31.20 4.61
C HIS A 130 -7.53 -32.65 5.00
N THR A 131 -6.77 -33.56 4.39
CA THR A 131 -6.66 -34.95 4.83
C THR A 131 -5.87 -35.02 6.15
N PRO A 132 -6.31 -35.80 7.16
CA PRO A 132 -5.54 -36.02 8.38
C PRO A 132 -4.15 -36.59 8.05
N GLY A 133 -3.08 -35.97 8.54
CA GLY A 133 -1.69 -36.47 8.41
C GLY A 133 -0.72 -35.64 7.55
N GLN A 134 -1.12 -34.47 7.02
CA GLN A 134 -0.21 -33.55 6.30
C GLN A 134 0.18 -32.30 7.10
N GLN A 135 0.06 -32.35 8.42
CA GLN A 135 0.49 -31.27 9.32
C GLN A 135 1.73 -31.70 10.08
N ASP A 136 2.84 -31.85 9.34
CA ASP A 136 4.19 -31.86 9.92
C ASP A 136 4.72 -30.42 10.02
#